data_AF-A0A2M7B2U7-F1
#
_entry.id   AF-A0A2M7B2U7-F1
#
_cell.length_a   1.000
_cell.length_b   1.000
_cell.length_c   1.000
_cell.angle_alpha   90.00
_cell.angle_beta   90.00
_cell.angle_gamma   90.00
#
_symmetry.space_group_name_H-M   'P 1'
#
loop_
_entity.id
_entity.type
_entity.pdbx_description
1 polymer ?
#
loop_
_entity_poly.entity_id
_entity_poly.type
_entity_poly.pdbx_seq_one_letter_code
_entity_poly.pdbx_strand_id
1 'polypeptide(L)'
;LAGSYLIEHLTDEIEKESTDYISKIDEMGGALTAIERGYMQNEIQNAAYAAQQAIERGEQVVVGVNQFQVDEKLTLERLKVDPAIEAAARARLKALREGRNEKRVDELLGRLKSAALSTQNLLPLFIECVENDITLGEICNTLRGVWGEYVAEGF
;
A
#
# COMPACT_ATOMS: atom_id res chain seq x y z
N LEU A 1 -26.86 -19.03 8.14
CA LEU A 1 -25.85 -19.95 7.56
C LEU A 1 -25.27 -20.88 8.62
N ALA A 2 -25.19 -20.46 9.90
CA ALA A 2 -24.83 -21.35 11.01
C ALA A 2 -25.71 -22.62 11.04
N GLY A 3 -25.08 -23.78 11.18
CA GLY A 3 -25.70 -25.11 11.20
C GLY A 3 -25.84 -25.79 9.83
N SER A 4 -25.41 -25.16 8.74
CA SER A 4 -25.32 -25.85 7.44
C SER A 4 -24.11 -26.76 7.41
N TYR A 5 -24.31 -28.09 7.41
CA TYR A 5 -23.22 -29.07 7.40
C TYR A 5 -22.12 -28.79 6.37
N LEU A 6 -22.49 -28.36 5.15
CA LEU A 6 -21.51 -28.02 4.11
C LEU A 6 -20.73 -26.75 4.46
N ILE A 7 -21.40 -25.70 4.92
CA ILE A 7 -20.74 -24.42 5.23
C ILE A 7 -19.87 -24.56 6.47
N GLU A 8 -20.32 -25.27 7.50
CA GLU A 8 -19.50 -25.57 8.69
C GLU A 8 -18.24 -26.34 8.26
N HIS A 9 -18.38 -27.40 7.44
CA HIS A 9 -17.23 -28.15 6.94
C HIS A 9 -16.27 -27.30 6.10
N LEU A 10 -16.76 -26.47 5.17
CA LEU A 10 -15.91 -25.56 4.39
C LEU A 10 -15.26 -24.49 5.27
N THR A 11 -15.91 -24.08 6.36
CA THR A 11 -15.35 -23.14 7.34
C THR A 11 -14.18 -23.80 8.07
N ASP A 12 -14.37 -25.03 8.55
CA ASP A 12 -13.33 -25.82 9.23
C ASP A 12 -12.11 -26.06 8.31
N GLU A 13 -12.34 -26.37 7.03
CA GLU A 13 -11.25 -26.58 6.07
C GLU A 13 -10.46 -25.29 5.82
N ILE A 14 -11.12 -24.14 5.64
CA ILE A 14 -10.44 -22.85 5.49
C ILE A 14 -9.65 -22.49 6.75
N GLU A 15 -10.21 -22.70 7.95
CA GLU A 15 -9.51 -22.44 9.21
C GLU A 15 -8.24 -23.29 9.32
N LYS A 16 -8.36 -24.59 9.03
CA LYS A 16 -7.24 -25.53 9.05
C LYS A 16 -6.16 -25.13 8.07
N GLU A 17 -6.50 -24.93 6.79
CA GLU A 17 -5.53 -24.53 5.76
C GLU A 17 -4.85 -23.20 6.11
N SER A 18 -5.60 -22.23 6.63
CA SER A 18 -5.06 -20.94 7.05
C SER A 18 -4.08 -21.10 8.23
N THR A 19 -4.43 -21.94 9.21
CA THR A 19 -3.58 -22.19 10.39
C THR A 19 -2.30 -22.92 10.01
N ASP A 20 -2.39 -23.91 9.12
CA ASP A 20 -1.22 -24.61 8.59
C ASP A 20 -0.30 -23.63 7.84
N TYR A 21 -0.89 -22.71 7.07
CA TYR A 21 -0.13 -21.70 6.33
C TYR A 21 0.55 -20.67 7.25
N ILE A 22 -0.12 -20.23 8.32
CA ILE A 22 0.47 -19.37 9.36
C ILE A 22 1.64 -20.09 10.03
N SER A 23 1.47 -21.37 10.38
CA SER A 23 2.53 -22.18 11.01
C SER A 23 3.75 -22.29 10.11
N LYS A 24 3.55 -22.48 8.79
CA LYS A 24 4.63 -22.47 7.79
C LYS A 24 5.37 -21.13 7.76
N ILE A 25 4.67 -20.01 7.84
CA ILE A 25 5.30 -18.67 7.89
C ILE A 25 6.11 -18.50 9.18
N ASP A 26 5.58 -18.97 10.31
CA ASP A 26 6.28 -18.90 11.60
C ASP A 26 7.56 -19.74 11.58
N GLU A 27 7.52 -20.95 11.01
CA GLU A 27 8.70 -21.81 10.80
C GLU A 27 9.76 -21.15 9.89
N MET A 28 9.36 -20.28 8.97
CA MET A 28 10.27 -19.51 8.10
C MET A 28 10.96 -18.34 8.81
N GLY A 29 10.62 -18.06 10.08
CA GLY A 29 11.11 -16.93 10.85
C GLY A 29 10.13 -15.76 10.93
N GLY A 30 8.83 -16.03 10.73
CA GLY A 30 7.74 -15.06 10.83
C GLY A 30 7.53 -14.23 9.56
N ALA A 31 6.49 -13.40 9.61
CA ALA A 31 6.01 -12.64 8.44
C ALA A 31 7.05 -11.68 7.84
N LEU A 32 7.83 -10.98 8.67
CA LEU A 32 8.86 -10.06 8.17
C LEU A 32 9.90 -10.80 7.32
N THR A 33 10.44 -11.91 7.84
CA THR A 33 11.40 -12.75 7.13
C THR A 33 10.80 -13.33 5.85
N ALA A 34 9.52 -13.73 5.88
CA ALA A 34 8.83 -14.23 4.69
C ALA A 34 8.65 -13.16 3.60
N ILE A 35 8.37 -11.91 3.99
CA ILE A 35 8.28 -10.75 3.09
C ILE A 35 9.65 -10.42 2.51
N GLU A 36 10.70 -10.36 3.33
CA GLU A 36 12.08 -10.08 2.90
C GLU A 36 12.60 -11.15 1.91
N ARG A 37 12.18 -12.40 2.08
CA ARG A 37 12.49 -13.50 1.15
C ARG A 37 11.57 -13.55 -0.08
N GLY A 38 10.61 -12.64 -0.20
CA GLY A 38 9.64 -12.57 -1.30
C GLY A 38 8.64 -13.73 -1.35
N TYR A 39 8.54 -14.55 -0.30
CA TYR A 39 7.70 -15.75 -0.30
C TYR A 39 6.21 -15.41 -0.50
N MET A 40 5.69 -14.46 0.27
CA MET A 40 4.28 -14.06 0.18
C MET A 40 3.94 -13.46 -1.20
N GLN A 41 4.83 -12.64 -1.74
CA GLN A 41 4.68 -12.03 -3.06
C GLN A 41 4.67 -13.09 -4.16
N ASN A 42 5.59 -14.07 -4.10
CA ASN A 42 5.64 -15.18 -5.05
C ASN A 42 4.37 -16.03 -5.02
N GLU A 43 3.83 -16.32 -3.85
CA GLU A 43 2.61 -17.11 -3.70
C GLU A 43 1.39 -16.40 -4.32
N ILE A 44 1.26 -15.08 -4.08
CA ILE A 44 0.23 -14.25 -4.70
C ILE A 44 0.40 -14.21 -6.22
N GLN A 45 1.62 -14.03 -6.71
CA GLN A 45 1.91 -13.99 -8.15
C GLN A 45 1.63 -15.34 -8.83
N ASN A 46 2.01 -16.46 -8.21
CA ASN A 46 1.74 -17.80 -8.71
C ASN A 46 0.24 -18.06 -8.81
N ALA A 47 -0.53 -17.69 -7.78
CA ALA A 47 -1.99 -17.81 -7.78
C ALA A 47 -2.64 -16.93 -8.87
N ALA A 48 -2.18 -15.68 -9.00
CA ALA A 48 -2.67 -14.77 -10.04
C ALA A 48 -2.35 -15.29 -11.45
N TYR A 49 -1.14 -15.82 -11.66
CA TYR A 49 -0.72 -16.40 -12.92
C TYR A 49 -1.51 -17.66 -13.28
N ALA A 50 -1.77 -18.53 -12.31
CA ALA A 50 -2.61 -19.71 -12.49
C ALA A 50 -4.06 -19.32 -12.86
N ALA A 51 -4.63 -18.33 -12.17
CA ALA A 51 -5.97 -17.82 -12.48
C ALA A 51 -6.04 -17.20 -13.88
N GLN A 52 -5.04 -16.40 -14.26
CA GLN A 52 -4.96 -15.81 -15.61
C GLN A 52 -4.91 -16.90 -16.68
N GLN A 53 -4.07 -17.92 -16.49
CA GLN A 53 -4.00 -19.06 -17.40
C GLN A 53 -5.32 -19.84 -17.49
N ALA A 54 -6.03 -20.05 -16.37
CA ALA A 54 -7.32 -20.74 -16.36
C ALA A 54 -8.38 -19.96 -17.15
N ILE A 55 -8.37 -18.62 -17.06
CA ILE A 55 -9.23 -17.74 -17.86
C ILE A 55 -8.89 -17.84 -19.34
N GLU A 56 -7.60 -17.80 -19.69
CA GLU A 56 -7.13 -17.89 -21.09
C GLU A 56 -7.43 -19.25 -21.73
N ARG A 57 -7.29 -20.35 -20.98
CA ARG A 57 -7.67 -21.69 -21.42
C ARG A 57 -9.18 -21.93 -21.44
N GLY A 58 -9.98 -21.02 -20.88
CA GLY A 58 -11.42 -21.17 -20.76
C GLY A 58 -11.88 -22.17 -19.69
N GLU A 59 -10.98 -22.62 -18.82
CA GLU A 59 -11.28 -23.45 -17.65
C GLU A 59 -12.10 -22.65 -16.62
N GLN A 60 -11.79 -21.36 -16.50
CA GLN A 60 -12.55 -20.40 -15.70
C GLN A 60 -13.32 -19.46 -16.64
N VAL A 61 -14.65 -19.54 -16.59
CA VAL A 61 -15.52 -18.72 -17.44
C VAL A 61 -15.71 -17.33 -16.82
N VAL A 62 -15.41 -16.30 -17.61
CA VAL A 62 -15.67 -14.89 -17.30
C VAL A 62 -16.61 -14.34 -18.37
N VAL A 63 -17.89 -14.22 -17.99
CA VAL A 63 -18.99 -13.82 -18.88
C VAL A 63 -18.72 -12.42 -19.45
N GLY A 64 -18.83 -12.28 -20.77
CA GLY A 64 -18.56 -11.04 -21.50
C GLY A 64 -17.08 -10.78 -21.78
N VAL A 65 -16.17 -11.63 -21.28
CA VAL A 65 -14.73 -11.51 -21.53
C VAL A 65 -14.22 -12.67 -22.38
N ASN A 66 -14.29 -13.91 -21.89
CA ASN A 66 -13.79 -15.09 -22.62
C ASN A 66 -14.91 -15.98 -23.20
N GLN A 67 -16.13 -15.90 -22.66
CA GLN A 67 -17.32 -16.53 -23.22
C GLN A 67 -18.51 -15.57 -23.16
N PHE A 68 -19.47 -15.79 -24.07
CA PHE A 68 -20.72 -15.01 -24.15
C PHE A 68 -20.48 -13.51 -24.41
N GLN A 69 -19.48 -13.17 -25.22
CA GLN A 69 -19.24 -11.80 -25.64
C GLN A 69 -20.36 -11.31 -26.56
N VAL A 70 -20.82 -10.08 -26.34
CA VAL A 70 -21.78 -9.38 -27.20
C VAL A 70 -21.07 -8.26 -27.93
N ASP A 71 -21.39 -8.07 -29.20
CA ASP A 71 -20.87 -6.95 -30.00
C ASP A 71 -21.67 -5.68 -29.70
N GLU A 72 -21.43 -5.10 -28.52
CA GLU A 72 -22.03 -3.85 -28.06
C GLU A 72 -20.97 -2.76 -27.90
N LYS A 73 -21.16 -1.62 -28.57
CA LYS A 73 -20.29 -0.46 -28.41
C LYS A 73 -20.70 0.34 -27.19
N LEU A 74 -20.10 0.01 -26.05
CA LEU A 74 -20.28 0.77 -24.82
C LEU A 74 -19.43 2.05 -24.85
N THR A 75 -20.08 3.21 -24.96
CA THR A 75 -19.43 4.51 -24.75
C THR A 75 -19.42 4.84 -23.26
N LEU A 76 -18.35 4.49 -22.57
CA LEU A 76 -18.11 4.88 -21.19
C LEU A 76 -17.43 6.25 -21.16
N GLU A 77 -17.99 7.19 -20.39
CA GLU A 77 -17.30 8.44 -20.10
C GLU A 77 -16.15 8.16 -19.13
N ARG A 78 -14.92 8.41 -19.57
CA ARG A 78 -13.75 8.31 -18.71
C ARG A 78 -13.56 9.63 -17.97
N LEU A 79 -13.51 9.57 -16.64
CA LEU A 79 -13.05 10.69 -15.83
C LEU A 79 -11.62 11.08 -16.23
N LYS A 80 -11.44 12.32 -16.66
CA LYS A 80 -10.12 12.92 -16.93
C LYS A 80 -9.76 13.86 -15.79
N VAL A 81 -8.56 13.68 -15.24
CA VAL A 81 -8.04 14.57 -14.21
C VAL A 81 -7.59 15.88 -14.88
N ASP A 82 -8.06 17.00 -14.35
CA ASP A 82 -7.75 18.34 -14.86
C ASP A 82 -6.31 18.75 -14.44
N PRO A 83 -5.42 19.07 -15.40
CA PRO A 83 -4.07 19.59 -15.11
C PRO A 83 -4.07 20.87 -14.23
N ALA A 84 -5.16 21.64 -14.21
CA ALA A 84 -5.29 22.82 -13.35
C ALA A 84 -5.16 22.50 -11.85
N ILE A 85 -5.47 21.25 -11.44
CA ILE A 85 -5.33 20.80 -10.06
C ILE A 85 -3.87 20.87 -9.60
N GLU A 86 -2.93 20.44 -10.45
CA GLU A 86 -1.49 20.49 -10.13
C GLU A 86 -1.01 21.94 -10.01
N ALA A 87 -1.41 22.79 -10.96
CA ALA A 87 -1.05 24.21 -10.95
C ALA A 87 -1.55 24.91 -9.68
N ALA A 88 -2.80 24.65 -9.28
CA ALA A 88 -3.38 25.17 -8.04
C ALA A 88 -2.65 24.65 -6.79
N ALA A 89 -2.28 23.36 -6.75
CA ALA A 89 -1.53 22.78 -5.64
C ALA A 89 -0.13 23.41 -5.48
N ARG A 90 0.59 23.61 -6.60
CA ARG A 90 1.89 24.29 -6.61
C ARG A 90 1.79 25.73 -6.10
N ALA A 91 0.76 26.47 -6.53
CA ALA A 91 0.52 27.83 -6.07
C ALA A 91 0.25 27.90 -4.56
N ARG A 92 -0.62 27.01 -4.04
CA ARG A 92 -0.88 26.92 -2.58
C ARG A 92 0.38 26.58 -1.78
N LEU A 93 1.17 25.63 -2.26
CA LEU A 93 2.42 25.22 -1.61
C LEU A 93 3.44 26.38 -1.56
N LYS A 94 3.54 27.15 -2.65
CA LYS A 94 4.40 28.33 -2.69
C LYS A 94 3.95 29.38 -1.67
N ALA A 95 2.66 29.71 -1.66
CA ALA A 95 2.11 30.69 -0.71
C ALA A 95 2.28 30.24 0.75
N LEU A 96 2.09 28.95 1.04
CA LEU A 96 2.32 28.37 2.37
C LEU A 96 3.76 28.60 2.85
N ARG A 97 4.74 28.32 1.98
CA ARG A 97 6.16 28.49 2.29
C ARG A 97 6.57 29.95 2.46
N GLU A 98 5.97 30.85 1.70
CA GLU A 98 6.25 32.29 1.80
C GLU A 98 5.69 32.91 3.10
N GLY A 99 4.63 32.34 3.67
CA GLY A 99 3.93 32.90 4.84
C GLY A 99 4.33 32.31 6.20
N ARG A 100 5.11 31.24 6.24
CA ARG A 100 5.42 30.50 7.47
C ARG A 100 6.69 30.98 8.17
N ASN A 101 6.86 30.58 9.43
CA ASN A 101 8.06 30.87 10.21
C ASN A 101 9.18 29.87 9.90
N GLU A 102 10.06 30.20 8.96
CA GLU A 102 11.16 29.33 8.54
C GLU A 102 12.09 28.89 9.69
N LYS A 103 12.35 29.75 10.68
CA LYS A 103 13.17 29.35 11.85
C LYS A 103 12.53 28.22 12.65
N ARG A 104 11.21 28.28 12.80
CA ARG A 104 10.45 27.26 13.52
C ARG A 104 10.41 25.95 12.72
N VAL A 105 10.31 26.05 11.40
CA VAL A 105 10.39 24.88 10.50
C VAL A 105 11.74 24.18 10.65
N ASP A 106 12.84 24.93 10.56
CA ASP A 106 14.20 24.37 10.69
C ASP A 106 14.42 23.70 12.06
N GLU A 107 13.95 24.32 13.13
CA GLU A 107 14.02 23.76 14.49
C GLU A 107 13.28 22.42 14.59
N LEU A 108 12.04 22.36 14.10
CA LEU A 108 11.20 21.17 14.18
C LEU A 108 11.72 20.04 13.29
N LEU A 109 12.20 20.35 12.07
CA LEU A 109 12.84 19.36 11.21
C LEU A 109 14.15 18.82 11.83
N GLY A 110 14.92 19.68 12.51
CA GLY A 110 16.11 19.26 13.27
C GLY A 110 15.78 18.34 14.44
N ARG A 111 14.72 18.67 15.19
CA ARG A 111 14.18 17.80 16.25
C ARG A 111 13.70 16.47 15.69
N LEU A 112 13.00 16.49 14.55
CA LEU A 112 12.49 15.29 13.89
C LEU A 112 13.63 14.37 13.45
N LYS A 113 14.67 14.93 12.84
CA LYS A 113 15.86 14.17 12.47
C LYS A 113 16.53 13.49 13.68
N SER A 114 16.66 14.22 14.78
CA SER A 114 17.23 13.67 16.02
C SER A 114 16.36 12.59 16.64
N ALA A 115 15.04 12.81 16.68
CA ALA A 115 14.08 11.85 17.23
C ALA A 115 14.02 10.56 16.39
N ALA A 116 14.17 10.65 15.06
CA ALA A 116 14.20 9.52 14.15
C ALA A 116 15.40 8.57 14.36
N LEU A 117 16.47 9.03 15.03
CA LEU A 117 17.62 8.22 15.44
C LEU A 117 17.45 7.61 16.84
N SER A 118 16.31 7.82 17.48
CA SER A 118 16.01 7.37 18.85
C SER A 118 14.80 6.44 18.88
N THR A 119 14.42 5.99 20.07
CA THR A 119 13.22 5.18 20.31
C THR A 119 12.00 6.02 20.72
N GLN A 120 12.07 7.34 20.59
CA GLN A 120 10.97 8.24 20.95
C GLN A 120 9.77 8.08 20.00
N ASN A 121 8.57 8.28 20.53
CA ASN A 121 7.36 8.32 19.72
C ASN A 121 7.35 9.59 18.86
N LEU A 122 7.31 9.42 17.53
CA LEU A 122 7.33 10.52 16.57
C LEU A 122 5.96 11.19 16.37
N LEU A 123 4.86 10.56 16.76
CA LEU A 123 3.51 11.06 16.48
C LEU A 123 3.25 12.48 17.05
N PRO A 124 3.60 12.80 18.32
CA PRO A 124 3.45 14.16 18.83
C PRO A 124 4.24 15.19 18.02
N LEU A 125 5.41 14.81 17.51
CA LEU A 125 6.25 15.69 16.71
C LEU A 125 5.70 15.89 15.31
N PHE A 126 5.06 14.88 14.71
CA PHE A 126 4.33 15.05 13.45
C PHE A 126 3.18 16.04 13.57
N ILE A 127 2.42 16.00 14.68
CA ILE A 127 1.36 16.96 14.96
C ILE A 127 1.96 18.37 15.05
N GLU A 128 3.02 18.55 15.84
CA GLU A 128 3.70 19.85 15.99
C GLU A 128 4.24 20.38 14.64
N CYS A 129 4.77 19.50 13.78
CA CYS A 129 5.21 19.86 12.44
C CYS A 129 4.04 20.35 11.56
N VAL A 130 2.93 19.61 11.52
CA VAL A 130 1.77 19.97 10.68
C VAL A 130 1.09 21.25 11.18
N GLU A 131 1.02 21.46 12.49
CA GLU A 131 0.51 22.70 13.10
C GLU A 131 1.38 23.93 12.78
N ASN A 132 2.63 23.73 12.39
CA ASN A 132 3.57 24.78 11.98
C ASN A 132 3.81 24.80 10.46
N ASP A 133 2.81 24.35 9.67
CA ASP A 133 2.82 24.41 8.21
C ASP A 133 4.02 23.69 7.54
N ILE A 134 4.54 22.66 8.20
CA ILE A 134 5.53 21.75 7.63
C ILE A 134 4.79 20.71 6.79
N THR A 135 5.21 20.58 5.55
CA THR A 135 4.52 19.76 4.56
C THR A 135 4.85 18.28 4.73
N LEU A 136 3.94 17.41 4.28
CA LEU A 136 4.18 15.96 4.23
C LEU A 136 5.50 15.63 3.53
N GLY A 137 5.77 16.29 2.40
CA GLY A 137 7.01 16.10 1.65
C GLY A 137 8.26 16.45 2.46
N GLU A 138 8.24 17.54 3.22
CA GLU A 138 9.38 17.93 4.08
C GLU A 138 9.61 16.91 5.20
N ILE A 139 8.55 16.48 5.90
CA ILE A 139 8.62 15.45 6.94
C ILE A 139 9.21 14.15 6.36
N CYS A 140 8.65 13.65 5.26
CA CYS A 140 9.11 12.43 4.61
C CYS A 140 10.55 12.55 4.10
N ASN A 141 10.93 13.69 3.50
CA ASN A 141 12.30 13.91 3.01
C ASN A 141 13.32 13.93 4.15
N THR A 142 12.97 14.51 5.30
CA THR A 142 13.82 14.50 6.49
C THR A 142 14.04 13.07 7.00
N LEU A 143 12.97 12.29 7.11
CA LEU A 143 13.05 10.89 7.54
C LEU A 143 13.82 10.01 6.55
N ARG A 144 13.63 10.23 5.24
CA ARG A 144 14.42 9.57 4.19
C ARG A 144 15.92 9.85 4.35
N GLY A 145 16.29 11.07 4.73
CA GLY A 145 17.70 11.40 5.01
C GLY A 145 18.30 10.63 6.19
N VAL A 146 17.48 10.01 7.03
CA VAL A 146 17.91 9.20 8.19
C VAL A 146 17.83 7.70 7.89
N TRP A 147 16.71 7.24 7.33
CA TRP A 147 16.42 5.81 7.16
C TRP A 147 16.66 5.28 5.74
N GLY A 148 16.86 6.18 4.77
CA GLY A 148 16.90 5.84 3.35
C GLY A 148 15.51 5.63 2.76
N GLU A 149 15.47 4.99 1.58
CA GLU A 149 14.25 4.50 0.95
C GLU A 149 14.32 2.99 0.83
N TYR A 150 13.19 2.32 1.03
CA TYR A 150 13.08 0.92 0.70
C TYR A 150 13.14 0.74 -0.83
N VAL A 151 14.03 -0.14 -1.29
CA VAL A 151 14.10 -0.57 -2.68
C VAL A 151 13.84 -2.07 -2.69
N ALA A 152 12.79 -2.50 -3.36
CA ALA A 152 12.52 -3.92 -3.53
C ALA A 152 13.62 -4.54 -4.42
N GLU A 153 14.26 -5.62 -3.96
CA GLU A 153 15.16 -6.41 -4.79
C GLU A 153 14.34 -7.35 -5.69
N GLY A 154 14.47 -7.21 -7.01
CA GLY A 154 13.94 -8.16 -7.99
C GLY A 154 12.42 -8.04 -8.27
N PHE A 155 12.11 -7.41 -9.40
CA PHE A 155 10.92 -7.72 -10.20
C PHE A 155 11.38 -8.40 -11.50
#